data_AF-A0AAV6DB16-F1
#
_entry.id   AF-A0AAV6DB16-F1
#
_cell.length_a   1.000
_cell.length_b   1.000
_cell.length_c   1.000
_cell.angle_alpha   90.00
_cell.angle_beta   90.00
_cell.angle_gamma   90.00
#
_symmetry.space_group_name_H-M   'P 1'
#
loop_
_entity.id
_entity.type
_entity.pdbx_description
1 polymer ?
#
loop_
_entity_poly.entity_id
_entity_poly.type
_entity_poly.pdbx_seq_one_letter_code
_entity_poly.pdbx_strand_id
1 'polypeptide(L)'
;MRLRILLAVAMLAAACSSADVPIRSDAPVAALTLTPPAVTLRASESVLLVALPRDAHGQALAERGLTFTSSNPAVAYVSPDGVLTAVTPGTTQILAASEGKTATMAVTVEPLAWNPVECTQPKPAWIWCDDFEQDRLKRYSDFGSRDSFERLPGVGYGGSHGMRAHFDTGQVNAGFLHVRFGKVPAPDFRPVDDGRTIYRDIYWRVFVKYSPRWIGGGGNKMSRAQSLASQDWAQAMIAHVWSPDDPLDNLWLEPASGVGFRGRLLTEYYNDFANLDFVGRTWSKTPLFDSEHIGRWYCVEARARLNDPGRGNGAFELWINDRPEARLSGLGWMGRFTEYGINAVYIENYWNSGSPQPQDRYFDNFVISTERIGCR
;
A
#
# COMPACT_ATOMS: atom_id res chain seq x y z
N MET A 1 -4.04 19.10 -25.22
CA MET A 1 -3.32 17.96 -25.81
C MET A 1 -3.49 16.78 -24.87
N ARG A 2 -4.44 15.87 -25.14
CA ARG A 2 -4.81 14.76 -24.23
C ARG A 2 -3.83 13.60 -24.45
N LEU A 3 -2.89 13.39 -23.54
CA LEU A 3 -1.99 12.25 -23.57
C LEU A 3 -2.75 11.03 -23.01
N ARG A 4 -3.18 10.13 -23.91
CA ARG A 4 -3.73 8.83 -23.53
C ARG A 4 -2.57 7.97 -23.00
N ILE A 5 -2.58 7.64 -21.71
CA ILE A 5 -1.65 6.68 -21.12
C ILE A 5 -2.04 5.30 -21.69
N LEU A 6 -1.22 4.76 -22.59
CA LEU A 6 -1.35 3.38 -23.05
C LEU A 6 -0.89 2.44 -21.94
N LEU A 7 -1.77 1.54 -21.51
CA LEU A 7 -1.37 0.31 -20.84
C LEU A 7 -0.46 -0.46 -21.81
N ALA A 8 0.84 -0.51 -21.53
CA ALA A 8 1.77 -1.30 -22.35
C ALA A 8 1.59 -2.78 -22.03
N VAL A 9 0.67 -3.44 -22.73
CA VAL A 9 0.63 -4.90 -22.82
C VAL A 9 1.68 -5.30 -23.85
N ALA A 10 2.83 -5.79 -23.39
CA ALA A 10 3.83 -6.33 -24.30
C ALA A 10 3.32 -7.66 -24.88
N MET A 11 2.79 -7.63 -26.11
CA MET A 11 2.53 -8.84 -26.88
C MET A 11 3.83 -9.30 -27.54
N LEU A 12 4.37 -10.44 -27.11
CA LEU A 12 5.39 -11.14 -27.90
C LEU A 12 4.71 -11.74 -29.14
N ALA A 13 5.12 -11.29 -30.33
CA ALA A 13 4.69 -11.87 -31.60
C ALA A 13 5.40 -13.19 -31.85
N ALA A 14 4.66 -14.31 -31.78
CA ALA A 14 5.13 -15.61 -32.24
C ALA A 14 4.91 -15.75 -33.75
N ALA A 15 5.92 -16.22 -34.48
CA ALA A 15 5.81 -16.54 -35.90
C ALA A 15 4.80 -17.69 -36.10
N CYS A 16 3.76 -17.46 -36.91
CA CYS A 16 2.66 -18.42 -37.09
C CYS A 16 3.04 -19.54 -38.07
N SER A 17 3.08 -20.78 -37.58
CA SER A 17 2.91 -21.98 -38.41
C SER A 17 1.43 -22.35 -38.47
N SER A 18 0.99 -23.13 -39.47
CA SER A 18 -0.41 -23.59 -39.57
C SER A 18 -0.87 -24.46 -38.37
N ALA A 19 0.07 -25.02 -37.60
CA ALA A 19 -0.20 -25.84 -36.42
C ALA A 19 -0.50 -25.04 -35.14
N ASP A 20 -0.41 -23.70 -35.19
CA ASP A 20 -0.62 -22.83 -34.02
C ASP A 20 -2.02 -22.21 -33.97
N VAL A 21 -2.85 -22.40 -35.00
CA VAL A 21 -4.24 -21.95 -34.98
C VAL A 21 -5.08 -22.95 -34.16
N PRO A 22 -5.65 -22.56 -33.01
CA PRO A 22 -6.47 -23.47 -32.21
C PRO A 22 -7.74 -23.87 -32.97
N ILE A 23 -8.01 -25.17 -33.06
CA ILE A 23 -9.23 -25.70 -33.67
C ILE A 23 -10.13 -26.36 -32.64
N ARG A 24 -11.44 -26.36 -32.91
CA ARG A 24 -12.39 -27.15 -32.14
C ARG A 24 -12.32 -28.61 -32.62
N SER A 25 -12.05 -29.52 -31.69
CA SER A 25 -11.91 -30.96 -31.92
C SER A 25 -12.28 -31.70 -30.63
N ASP A 26 -12.62 -32.98 -30.71
CA ASP A 26 -12.88 -33.87 -29.56
C ASP A 26 -11.64 -34.69 -29.17
N ALA A 27 -10.52 -34.52 -29.87
CA ALA A 27 -9.26 -35.18 -29.52
C ALA A 27 -8.81 -34.77 -28.10
N PRO A 28 -8.33 -35.71 -27.27
CA PRO A 28 -7.88 -35.37 -25.92
C PRO A 28 -6.59 -34.54 -25.96
N VAL A 29 -6.39 -33.71 -24.94
CA VAL A 29 -5.13 -32.99 -24.76
C VAL A 29 -4.01 -33.99 -24.45
N ALA A 30 -3.00 -34.03 -25.31
CA ALA A 30 -1.82 -34.85 -25.13
C ALA A 30 -0.66 -34.06 -24.49
N ALA A 31 -0.55 -32.77 -24.81
CA ALA A 31 0.49 -31.87 -24.32
C ALA A 31 -0.06 -30.47 -24.01
N LEU A 32 0.61 -29.76 -23.11
CA LEU A 32 0.31 -28.37 -22.78
C LEU A 32 1.59 -27.56 -22.85
N THR A 33 1.52 -26.38 -23.46
CA THR A 33 2.62 -25.42 -23.47
C THR A 33 2.19 -24.14 -22.76
N LEU A 34 3.06 -23.58 -21.92
CA LEU A 34 2.84 -22.31 -21.24
C LEU A 34 3.87 -21.30 -21.75
N THR A 35 3.40 -20.15 -22.23
CA THR A 35 4.23 -19.10 -22.80
C THR A 35 4.03 -17.78 -22.06
N PRO A 36 5.12 -17.07 -21.72
CA PRO A 36 6.53 -17.48 -21.84
C PRO A 36 6.92 -18.63 -20.88
N PRO A 37 8.07 -19.33 -21.08
CA PRO A 37 8.52 -20.42 -20.20
C PRO A 37 9.18 -19.93 -18.89
N ALA A 38 9.61 -18.67 -18.86
CA ALA A 38 10.01 -17.96 -17.66
C ALA A 38 9.77 -16.45 -17.82
N VAL A 39 9.57 -15.74 -16.72
CA VAL A 39 9.53 -14.27 -16.68
C VAL A 39 10.31 -13.73 -15.51
N THR A 40 10.96 -12.59 -15.75
CA THR A 40 11.40 -11.70 -14.68
C THR A 40 10.51 -10.46 -14.73
N LEU A 41 9.80 -10.20 -13.65
CA LEU A 41 8.91 -9.05 -13.48
C LEU A 41 9.39 -8.23 -12.29
N ARG A 42 9.14 -6.93 -12.28
CA ARG A 42 9.24 -6.15 -11.05
C ARG A 42 7.94 -6.27 -10.28
N ALA A 43 7.97 -6.15 -8.96
CA ALA A 43 6.75 -6.15 -8.15
C ALA A 43 5.71 -5.15 -8.73
N SER A 44 4.42 -5.52 -8.69
CA SER A 44 3.32 -4.78 -9.32
C SER A 44 3.27 -4.81 -10.87
N GLU A 45 4.25 -5.36 -11.59
CA GLU A 45 4.12 -5.63 -13.03
C GLU A 45 3.18 -6.82 -13.28
N SER A 46 2.60 -6.87 -14.49
CA SER A 46 1.72 -7.97 -14.89
C SER A 46 1.97 -8.37 -16.34
N VAL A 47 1.72 -9.64 -16.63
CA VAL A 47 1.82 -10.24 -17.96
C VAL A 47 0.66 -11.22 -18.16
N LEU A 48 0.11 -11.27 -19.37
CA LEU A 48 -0.87 -12.28 -19.74
C LEU A 48 -0.14 -13.58 -20.11
N LEU A 49 -0.50 -14.68 -19.46
CA LEU A 49 0.01 -16.00 -19.79
C LEU A 49 -0.84 -16.63 -20.90
N VAL A 50 -0.18 -17.33 -21.81
CA VAL A 50 -0.85 -18.11 -22.85
C VAL A 50 -0.55 -19.58 -22.64
N ALA A 51 -1.58 -20.36 -22.31
CA ALA A 51 -1.50 -21.81 -22.27
C ALA A 51 -2.14 -22.39 -23.54
N LEU A 52 -1.40 -23.23 -24.26
CA LEU A 52 -1.81 -23.82 -25.54
C LEU A 52 -1.86 -25.34 -25.43
N PRO A 53 -3.06 -25.94 -25.28
CA PRO A 53 -3.25 -27.38 -25.31
C PRO A 53 -3.07 -27.92 -26.73
N ARG A 54 -2.46 -29.10 -26.86
CA ARG A 54 -2.25 -29.79 -28.14
C ARG A 54 -2.67 -31.24 -28.06
N ASP A 55 -3.16 -31.79 -29.18
CA ASP A 55 -3.41 -33.22 -29.33
C ASP A 55 -2.12 -34.01 -29.56
N ALA A 56 -2.24 -35.34 -29.74
CA ALA A 56 -1.11 -36.23 -29.95
C ALA A 56 -0.35 -36.00 -31.28
N HIS A 57 -0.95 -35.27 -32.23
CA HIS A 57 -0.36 -34.90 -33.50
C HIS A 57 0.24 -33.48 -33.49
N GLY A 58 0.20 -32.80 -32.34
CA GLY A 58 0.71 -31.45 -32.17
C GLY A 58 -0.26 -30.35 -32.61
N GLN A 59 -1.50 -30.67 -32.98
CA GLN A 59 -2.51 -29.69 -33.38
C GLN A 59 -3.01 -28.91 -32.15
N ALA A 60 -3.00 -27.58 -32.22
CA ALA A 60 -3.54 -26.73 -31.17
C ALA A 60 -5.06 -26.90 -31.02
N LEU A 61 -5.54 -26.99 -29.77
CA LEU A 61 -6.93 -27.23 -29.42
C LEU A 61 -7.57 -25.98 -28.79
N ALA A 62 -8.77 -25.64 -29.24
CA ALA A 62 -9.60 -24.57 -28.70
C ALA A 62 -10.59 -25.09 -27.64
N GLU A 63 -11.16 -24.16 -26.86
CA GLU A 63 -12.25 -24.42 -25.89
C GLU A 63 -11.92 -25.51 -24.86
N ARG A 64 -10.65 -25.57 -24.43
CA ARG A 64 -10.21 -26.45 -23.36
C ARG A 64 -10.15 -25.70 -22.05
N GLY A 65 -10.72 -26.28 -21.01
CA GLY A 65 -10.70 -25.72 -19.66
C GLY A 65 -9.27 -25.63 -19.13
N LEU A 66 -8.83 -24.41 -18.83
CA LEU A 66 -7.51 -24.12 -18.28
C LEU A 66 -7.63 -23.73 -16.81
N THR A 67 -6.72 -24.25 -16.00
CA THR A 67 -6.55 -23.82 -14.61
C THR A 67 -5.11 -23.37 -14.38
N PHE A 68 -4.93 -22.23 -13.71
CA PHE A 68 -3.63 -21.70 -13.33
C PHE A 68 -3.49 -21.65 -11.81
N THR A 69 -2.32 -22.04 -11.31
CA THR A 69 -2.00 -22.01 -9.88
C THR A 69 -0.57 -21.49 -9.68
N SER A 70 -0.36 -20.65 -8.67
CA SER A 70 0.98 -20.25 -8.23
C SER A 70 1.42 -21.08 -7.03
N SER A 71 2.68 -21.53 -7.01
CA SER A 71 3.25 -22.20 -5.84
C SER A 71 3.49 -21.26 -4.66
N ASN A 72 3.59 -19.95 -4.92
CA ASN A 72 3.64 -18.92 -3.90
C ASN A 72 2.88 -17.65 -4.38
N PRO A 73 1.56 -17.56 -4.12
CA PRO A 73 0.76 -16.39 -4.46
C PRO A 73 1.21 -15.08 -3.81
N ALA A 74 2.00 -15.13 -2.73
CA ALA A 74 2.60 -13.96 -2.09
C ALA A 74 3.84 -13.43 -2.82
N VAL A 75 4.42 -14.20 -3.76
CA VAL A 75 5.50 -13.74 -4.69
C VAL A 75 4.92 -13.36 -6.05
N ALA A 76 4.10 -14.22 -6.66
CA ALA A 76 3.34 -13.88 -7.87
C ALA A 76 1.96 -14.53 -7.87
N TYR A 77 0.92 -13.76 -8.17
CA TYR A 77 -0.47 -14.21 -8.23
C TYR A 77 -0.91 -14.33 -9.69
N VAL A 78 -1.62 -15.40 -10.03
CA VAL A 78 -2.21 -15.59 -11.36
C VAL A 78 -3.73 -15.64 -11.24
N SER A 79 -4.44 -14.85 -12.04
CA SER A 79 -5.90 -14.87 -12.08
C SER A 79 -6.44 -16.09 -12.86
N PRO A 80 -7.73 -16.43 -12.72
CA PRO A 80 -8.35 -17.48 -13.53
C PRO A 80 -8.24 -17.25 -15.05
N ASP A 81 -8.19 -15.99 -15.48
CA ASP A 81 -8.03 -15.59 -16.88
C ASP A 81 -6.56 -15.63 -17.36
N GLY A 82 -5.64 -16.13 -16.54
CA GLY A 82 -4.21 -16.25 -16.87
C GLY A 82 -3.41 -14.96 -16.76
N VAL A 83 -3.93 -13.92 -16.09
CA VAL A 83 -3.17 -12.69 -15.83
C VAL A 83 -2.27 -12.92 -14.63
N LEU A 84 -0.96 -12.96 -14.86
CA LEU A 84 0.06 -13.03 -13.82
C LEU A 84 0.42 -11.62 -13.34
N THR A 85 0.37 -11.39 -12.04
CA THR A 85 0.79 -10.15 -11.38
C THR A 85 1.89 -10.47 -10.36
N ALA A 86 3.02 -9.79 -10.48
CA ALA A 86 4.11 -9.85 -9.50
C ALA A 86 3.70 -9.17 -8.19
N VAL A 87 4.06 -9.73 -7.03
CA VAL A 87 3.64 -9.25 -5.69
C VAL A 87 4.82 -8.70 -4.90
N THR A 88 5.76 -9.57 -4.54
CA THR A 88 6.89 -9.30 -3.66
C THR A 88 8.13 -9.91 -4.28
N PRO A 89 9.32 -9.31 -4.07
CA PRO A 89 10.55 -9.87 -4.61
C PRO A 89 10.78 -11.30 -4.13
N GLY A 90 11.23 -12.16 -5.05
CA GLY A 90 11.43 -13.58 -4.80
C GLY A 90 11.25 -14.41 -6.06
N THR A 91 11.20 -15.73 -5.91
CA THR A 91 10.95 -16.65 -7.01
C THR A 91 9.75 -17.55 -6.71
N THR A 92 8.97 -17.88 -7.74
CA THR A 92 7.84 -18.83 -7.65
C THR A 92 7.66 -19.57 -8.98
N GLN A 93 6.74 -20.53 -9.02
CA GLN A 93 6.37 -21.25 -10.24
C GLN A 93 4.87 -21.16 -10.48
N ILE A 94 4.49 -20.96 -11.74
CA ILE A 94 3.10 -21.07 -12.19
C ILE A 94 2.91 -22.44 -12.84
N LEU A 95 1.86 -23.15 -12.43
CA LEU A 95 1.38 -24.39 -13.02
C LEU A 95 0.11 -24.08 -13.83
N ALA A 96 0.12 -24.39 -15.12
CA ALA A 96 -1.08 -24.48 -15.94
C ALA A 96 -1.49 -25.94 -16.08
N ALA A 97 -2.79 -26.24 -16.05
CA ALA A 97 -3.31 -27.58 -16.29
C ALA A 97 -4.56 -27.59 -17.18
N SER A 98 -4.70 -28.66 -17.97
CA SER A 98 -5.86 -28.97 -18.82
C SER A 98 -5.96 -30.48 -19.01
N GLU A 99 -7.13 -31.07 -18.77
CA GLU A 99 -7.39 -32.52 -18.93
C GLU A 99 -6.31 -33.43 -18.30
N GLY A 100 -5.76 -33.05 -17.14
CA GLY A 100 -4.71 -33.79 -16.45
C GLY A 100 -3.30 -33.63 -17.02
N LYS A 101 -3.12 -32.83 -18.09
CA LYS A 101 -1.80 -32.40 -18.58
C LYS A 101 -1.40 -31.09 -17.94
N THR A 102 -0.10 -30.91 -17.72
CA THR A 102 0.45 -29.76 -17.01
C THR A 102 1.62 -29.13 -17.74
N ALA A 103 1.80 -27.82 -17.55
CA ALA A 103 2.98 -27.07 -17.94
C ALA A 103 3.39 -26.11 -16.81
N THR A 104 4.68 -25.90 -16.61
CA THR A 104 5.21 -25.00 -15.59
C THR A 104 5.98 -23.84 -16.20
N MET A 105 5.98 -22.71 -15.49
CA MET A 105 6.75 -21.51 -15.83
C MET A 105 7.41 -20.96 -14.58
N ALA A 106 8.71 -20.64 -14.68
CA ALA A 106 9.43 -19.98 -13.59
C ALA A 106 9.13 -18.47 -13.57
N VAL A 107 8.96 -17.92 -12.37
CA VAL A 107 8.74 -16.48 -12.16
C VAL A 107 9.80 -15.98 -11.21
N THR A 108 10.54 -14.96 -11.63
CA THR A 108 11.39 -14.16 -10.77
C THR A 108 10.73 -12.80 -10.61
N VAL A 109 10.54 -12.37 -9.37
CA VAL A 109 10.09 -11.02 -9.05
C VAL A 109 11.26 -10.23 -8.49
N GLU A 110 11.60 -9.17 -9.20
CA GLU A 110 12.55 -8.16 -8.76
C GLU A 110 11.83 -7.11 -7.88
N PRO A 111 12.57 -6.37 -7.04
CA PRO A 111 12.09 -5.13 -6.44
C PRO A 111 11.47 -4.20 -7.49
N LEU A 112 10.55 -3.34 -7.06
CA LEU A 112 10.09 -2.18 -7.84
C LEU A 112 11.33 -1.43 -8.36
N ALA A 113 11.20 -0.84 -9.54
CA ALA A 113 12.24 0.01 -10.08
C ALA A 113 12.49 1.14 -9.07
N TRP A 114 13.64 1.10 -8.40
CA TRP A 114 14.04 2.17 -7.50
C TRP A 114 14.26 3.44 -8.33
N ASN A 115 13.40 4.44 -8.11
CA ASN A 115 13.70 5.80 -8.51
C ASN A 115 14.32 6.51 -7.30
N PRO A 116 15.66 6.61 -7.20
CA PRO A 116 16.33 7.27 -6.08
C PRO A 116 15.89 8.71 -5.85
N VAL A 117 15.24 9.33 -6.83
CA VAL A 117 15.03 10.78 -6.84
C VAL A 117 13.59 11.13 -7.17
N GLU A 118 12.65 10.30 -6.75
CA GLU A 118 11.21 10.51 -6.96
C GLU A 118 10.77 11.93 -6.54
N CYS A 119 11.31 12.46 -5.44
CA CYS A 119 10.95 13.78 -4.92
C CYS A 119 11.75 14.94 -5.52
N THR A 120 12.59 14.69 -6.53
CA THR A 120 13.22 15.76 -7.33
C THR A 120 12.32 16.23 -8.48
N GLN A 121 11.32 15.44 -8.85
CA GLN A 121 10.33 15.77 -9.88
C GLN A 121 8.91 15.59 -9.31
N PRO A 122 8.48 16.41 -8.35
CA PRO A 122 7.17 16.28 -7.72
C PRO A 122 6.05 16.41 -8.75
N LYS A 123 5.07 15.50 -8.68
CA LYS A 123 3.90 15.52 -9.56
C LYS A 123 2.92 16.63 -9.12
N PRO A 124 2.15 17.25 -10.03
CA PRO A 124 1.22 18.33 -9.67
C PRO A 124 0.19 17.98 -8.58
N ALA A 125 -0.21 16.71 -8.48
CA ALA A 125 -1.16 16.24 -7.48
C ALA A 125 -0.56 16.10 -6.07
N TRP A 126 0.78 16.15 -5.94
CA TRP A 126 1.48 15.89 -4.67
C TRP A 126 1.49 17.11 -3.77
N ILE A 127 1.05 16.89 -2.54
CA ILE A 127 1.05 17.86 -1.43
C ILE A 127 2.39 17.79 -0.69
N TRP A 128 2.94 16.58 -0.54
CA TRP A 128 4.20 16.33 0.16
C TRP A 128 4.97 15.20 -0.50
N CYS A 129 6.30 15.29 -0.48
CA CYS A 129 7.19 14.23 -0.93
C CYS A 129 8.53 14.26 -0.19
N ASP A 130 8.90 13.13 0.40
CA ASP A 130 10.23 12.87 0.93
C ASP A 130 10.66 11.43 0.60
N ASP A 131 11.65 11.30 -0.28
CA ASP A 131 12.36 10.06 -0.63
C ASP A 131 13.63 9.90 0.21
N PHE A 132 13.82 10.78 1.19
CA PHE A 132 14.94 10.82 2.12
C PHE A 132 16.32 10.89 1.49
N GLU A 133 16.49 11.05 0.17
CA GLU A 133 17.82 11.23 -0.42
C GLU A 133 18.42 12.61 -0.13
N GLN A 134 17.58 13.57 0.20
CA GLN A 134 17.98 14.86 0.75
C GLN A 134 17.50 14.96 2.20
N ASP A 135 18.28 15.61 3.06
CA ASP A 135 17.80 15.91 4.40
C ASP A 135 16.71 16.99 4.35
N ARG A 136 15.46 16.54 4.50
CA ARG A 136 14.26 17.37 4.54
C ARG A 136 13.61 17.38 5.93
N LEU A 137 14.26 16.87 6.98
CA LEU A 137 13.64 16.71 8.30
C LEU A 137 13.06 18.03 8.86
N LYS A 138 13.76 19.15 8.64
CA LYS A 138 13.30 20.49 9.07
C LYS A 138 12.07 21.01 8.32
N ARG A 139 11.70 20.40 7.19
CA ARG A 139 10.52 20.77 6.38
C ARG A 139 9.23 20.11 6.88
N TYR A 140 9.31 19.08 7.72
CA TYR A 140 8.13 18.56 8.40
C TYR A 140 7.54 19.64 9.32
N SER A 141 6.22 19.62 9.47
CA SER A 141 5.51 20.50 10.39
C SER A 141 5.96 20.28 11.83
N ASP A 142 6.23 19.02 12.16
CA ASP A 142 6.85 18.58 13.40
C ASP A 142 7.57 17.24 13.18
N PHE A 143 8.65 17.00 13.92
CA PHE A 143 9.37 15.73 13.91
C PHE A 143 10.11 15.55 15.22
N GLY A 144 10.22 14.32 15.69
CA GLY A 144 10.89 14.02 16.95
C GLY A 144 11.34 12.57 16.99
N SER A 145 12.42 12.31 17.73
CA SER A 145 13.08 11.00 17.67
C SER A 145 13.34 10.35 19.03
N ARG A 146 13.40 11.06 20.16
CA ARG A 146 14.04 10.54 21.40
C ARG A 146 15.35 9.79 21.09
N ASP A 147 16.08 10.26 20.07
CA ASP A 147 17.29 9.65 19.49
C ASP A 147 17.12 8.29 18.79
N SER A 148 15.89 7.81 18.58
CA SER A 148 15.60 6.49 18.00
C SER A 148 14.94 6.54 16.61
N PHE A 149 14.66 7.71 16.04
CA PHE A 149 14.17 7.86 14.66
C PHE A 149 15.13 8.68 13.82
N GLU A 150 15.89 8.01 12.96
CA GLU A 150 17.05 8.60 12.32
C GLU A 150 17.02 8.41 10.81
N ARG A 151 17.46 9.44 10.07
CA ARG A 151 17.76 9.34 8.65
C ARG A 151 19.15 8.77 8.47
N LEU A 152 19.28 7.59 7.88
CA LEU A 152 20.55 6.89 7.72
C LEU A 152 20.79 6.46 6.26
N PRO A 153 22.05 6.41 5.79
CA PRO A 153 22.38 5.80 4.51
C PRO A 153 22.22 4.27 4.57
N GLY A 154 21.84 3.63 3.46
CA GLY A 154 21.80 2.17 3.34
C GLY A 154 20.57 1.50 3.96
N VAL A 155 19.73 2.25 4.68
CA VAL A 155 18.54 1.69 5.35
C VAL A 155 17.26 1.84 4.53
N GLY A 156 17.29 2.66 3.46
CA GLY A 156 16.18 2.90 2.56
C GLY A 156 15.96 1.81 1.53
N TYR A 157 14.95 2.00 0.68
CA TYR A 157 14.58 1.10 -0.40
C TYR A 157 15.73 0.99 -1.41
N GLY A 158 16.07 -0.23 -1.83
CA GLY A 158 17.22 -0.43 -2.72
C GLY A 158 18.58 -0.08 -2.11
N GLY A 159 18.69 0.13 -0.79
CA GLY A 159 19.92 0.53 -0.12
C GLY A 159 20.18 2.04 -0.15
N SER A 160 19.15 2.83 -0.39
CA SER A 160 19.18 4.29 -0.40
C SER A 160 19.22 4.88 1.02
N HIS A 161 19.12 6.20 1.15
CA HIS A 161 18.81 6.78 2.45
C HIS A 161 17.37 6.45 2.84
N GLY A 162 17.14 6.29 4.12
CA GLY A 162 15.79 6.08 4.64
C GLY A 162 15.72 6.44 6.11
N MET A 163 14.54 6.30 6.68
CA MET A 163 14.32 6.50 8.10
C MET A 163 14.33 5.16 8.82
N ARG A 164 15.14 5.03 9.87
CA ARG A 164 15.12 3.88 10.80
C ARG A 164 14.55 4.32 12.13
N ALA A 165 13.44 3.69 12.54
CA ALA A 165 12.94 3.72 13.90
C ALA A 165 13.49 2.49 14.66
N HIS A 166 14.31 2.74 15.68
CA HIS A 166 14.83 1.73 16.59
C HIS A 166 13.98 1.67 17.85
N PHE A 167 13.63 0.47 18.30
CA PHE A 167 13.00 0.26 19.59
C PHE A 167 13.90 -0.58 20.46
N ASP A 168 14.25 -0.11 21.66
CA ASP A 168 14.75 -0.93 22.75
C ASP A 168 13.62 -1.77 23.38
N THR A 169 13.96 -2.80 24.15
CA THR A 169 12.98 -3.55 24.94
C THR A 169 12.19 -2.62 25.87
N GLY A 170 10.86 -2.70 25.82
CA GLY A 170 9.94 -1.86 26.57
C GLY A 170 9.77 -0.45 26.01
N GLN A 171 10.46 -0.09 24.92
CA GLN A 171 10.34 1.25 24.36
C GLN A 171 8.97 1.44 23.71
N VAL A 172 8.25 2.44 24.22
CA VAL A 172 6.90 2.81 23.76
C VAL A 172 6.93 3.83 22.64
N ASN A 173 7.95 4.69 22.56
CA ASN A 173 8.02 5.76 21.56
C ASN A 173 9.40 5.80 20.92
N ALA A 174 9.44 5.57 19.60
CA ALA A 174 10.63 5.63 18.76
C ALA A 174 10.49 6.71 17.67
N GLY A 175 9.81 7.82 17.99
CA GLY A 175 9.74 9.02 17.16
C GLY A 175 8.60 9.08 16.14
N PHE A 176 8.56 10.19 15.40
CA PHE A 176 7.51 10.53 14.45
C PHE A 176 7.97 11.54 13.39
N LEU A 177 7.23 11.58 12.29
CA LEU A 177 7.28 12.59 11.24
C LEU A 177 5.86 13.08 10.98
N HIS A 178 5.60 14.38 11.17
CA HIS A 178 4.27 14.97 11.02
C HIS A 178 4.25 15.95 9.86
N VAL A 179 3.35 15.71 8.91
CA VAL A 179 3.05 16.68 7.84
C VAL A 179 1.66 17.23 8.07
N ARG A 180 1.56 18.55 8.12
CA ARG A 180 0.30 19.30 8.13
C ARG A 180 0.20 20.09 6.83
N PHE A 181 -1.01 20.28 6.33
CA PHE A 181 -1.28 20.90 5.02
C PHE A 181 -2.73 21.36 4.98
N GLY A 182 -3.11 22.14 3.96
CA GLY A 182 -4.46 22.66 3.83
C GLY A 182 -4.85 23.58 4.99
N LYS A 183 -6.15 23.84 5.13
CA LYS A 183 -6.65 24.70 6.20
C LYS A 183 -6.36 24.08 7.57
N VAL A 184 -5.59 24.80 8.38
CA VAL A 184 -5.23 24.44 9.75
C VAL A 184 -5.86 25.39 10.78
N PRO A 185 -6.04 24.96 12.05
CA PRO A 185 -6.69 25.79 13.07
C PRO A 185 -5.85 26.97 13.59
N ALA A 186 -4.53 26.92 13.42
CA ALA A 186 -3.63 27.98 13.88
C ALA A 186 -2.34 28.08 13.02
N PRO A 187 -1.71 29.27 12.93
CA PRO A 187 -0.52 29.47 12.11
C PRO A 187 0.71 28.64 12.51
N ASP A 188 0.85 28.34 13.80
CA ASP A 188 1.96 27.55 14.37
C ASP A 188 1.90 26.06 13.99
N PHE A 189 0.80 25.61 13.37
CA PHE A 189 0.73 24.26 12.80
C PHE A 189 1.67 24.09 11.60
N ARG A 190 2.17 25.18 10.99
CA ARG A 190 3.17 25.13 9.89
C ARG A 190 2.77 24.18 8.76
N PRO A 191 1.65 24.45 8.04
CA PRO A 191 1.27 23.66 6.89
C PRO A 191 2.35 23.74 5.80
N VAL A 192 2.54 22.66 5.03
CA VAL A 192 3.56 22.59 3.97
C VAL A 192 3.12 23.26 2.66
N ASP A 193 1.83 23.61 2.55
CA ASP A 193 1.25 24.37 1.45
C ASP A 193 0.76 25.76 1.92
N ASP A 194 -0.16 26.41 1.19
CA ASP A 194 -0.64 27.75 1.50
C ASP A 194 -1.55 27.84 2.74
N GLY A 195 -1.87 26.70 3.36
CA GLY A 195 -2.66 26.65 4.58
C GLY A 195 -4.15 26.97 4.40
N ARG A 196 -4.71 26.89 3.18
CA ARG A 196 -6.09 27.34 2.89
C ARG A 196 -7.00 26.27 2.33
N THR A 197 -6.45 25.29 1.63
CA THR A 197 -7.23 24.29 0.89
C THR A 197 -7.99 23.34 1.83
N ILE A 198 -9.27 23.08 1.53
CA ILE A 198 -10.08 22.04 2.20
C ILE A 198 -9.93 20.73 1.41
N TYR A 199 -8.95 19.89 1.77
CA TYR A 199 -8.81 18.58 1.16
C TYR A 199 -9.86 17.62 1.70
N ARG A 200 -10.60 16.96 0.80
CA ARG A 200 -11.63 15.98 1.16
C ARG A 200 -11.30 14.58 0.69
N ASP A 201 -10.27 14.43 -0.11
CA ASP A 201 -9.85 13.16 -0.70
C ASP A 201 -8.34 13.24 -0.86
N ILE A 202 -7.63 12.40 -0.13
CA ILE A 202 -6.18 12.31 -0.22
C ILE A 202 -5.74 10.86 -0.25
N TYR A 203 -4.56 10.68 -0.82
CA TYR A 203 -3.77 9.47 -0.81
C TYR A 203 -2.49 9.75 -0.04
N TRP A 204 -2.01 8.80 0.74
CA TRP A 204 -0.65 8.83 1.26
C TRP A 204 0.01 7.47 1.12
N ARG A 205 1.27 7.49 0.74
CA ARG A 205 2.08 6.32 0.42
C ARG A 205 3.37 6.38 1.18
N VAL A 206 3.78 5.25 1.74
CA VAL A 206 5.07 5.07 2.40
C VAL A 206 5.56 3.66 2.13
N PHE A 207 6.84 3.52 1.85
CA PHE A 207 7.49 2.22 1.83
C PHE A 207 7.85 1.87 3.27
N VAL A 208 7.54 0.64 3.69
CA VAL A 208 7.82 0.17 5.05
C VAL A 208 8.48 -1.21 5.01
N LYS A 209 9.42 -1.44 5.93
CA LYS A 209 10.05 -2.74 6.17
C LYS A 209 10.23 -2.93 7.67
N TYR A 210 10.04 -4.15 8.12
CA TYR A 210 10.31 -4.57 9.50
C TYR A 210 11.57 -5.42 9.52
N SER A 211 12.41 -5.29 10.56
CA SER A 211 13.65 -6.04 10.66
C SER A 211 13.42 -7.55 10.61
N PRO A 212 14.39 -8.35 10.12
CA PRO A 212 14.32 -9.80 10.25
C PRO A 212 14.17 -10.20 11.73
N ARG A 213 13.27 -11.15 12.02
CA ARG A 213 12.87 -11.58 13.38
C ARG A 213 12.06 -10.57 14.20
N TRP A 214 11.45 -9.58 13.55
CA TRP A 214 10.44 -8.74 14.18
C TRP A 214 9.33 -9.57 14.84
N ILE A 215 8.90 -9.20 16.04
CA ILE A 215 7.79 -9.84 16.78
C ILE A 215 6.92 -8.78 17.44
N GLY A 216 5.66 -9.12 17.73
CA GLY A 216 4.69 -8.27 18.44
C GLY A 216 3.74 -7.50 17.53
N GLY A 217 3.21 -8.15 16.48
CA GLY A 217 2.33 -7.51 15.50
C GLY A 217 3.04 -6.36 14.79
N GLY A 218 2.32 -5.33 14.35
CA GLY A 218 2.92 -4.17 13.68
C GLY A 218 3.40 -3.06 14.60
N GLY A 219 3.46 -3.26 15.93
CA GLY A 219 3.89 -2.26 16.91
C GLY A 219 3.00 -1.01 16.98
N ASN A 220 1.68 -1.21 17.00
CA ASN A 220 0.63 -0.19 17.06
C ASN A 220 0.70 0.87 15.98
N LYS A 221 1.10 2.11 16.31
CA LYS A 221 0.98 3.22 15.38
C LYS A 221 1.97 3.03 14.23
N MET A 222 1.51 3.32 13.01
CA MET A 222 2.35 3.39 11.82
C MET A 222 2.07 4.68 11.05
N SER A 223 0.83 4.87 10.58
CA SER A 223 0.43 6.14 9.96
C SER A 223 -1.04 6.50 10.20
N ARG A 224 -1.37 7.78 10.08
CA ARG A 224 -2.78 8.22 10.08
C ARG A 224 -2.98 9.55 9.37
N ALA A 225 -4.10 9.68 8.68
CA ALA A 225 -4.61 10.96 8.19
C ALA A 225 -5.63 11.54 9.19
N GLN A 226 -5.68 12.87 9.34
CA GLN A 226 -6.51 13.54 10.35
C GLN A 226 -7.12 14.85 9.84
N SER A 227 -8.24 15.23 10.45
CA SER A 227 -8.79 16.58 10.40
C SER A 227 -8.64 17.24 11.78
N LEU A 228 -7.58 18.01 11.99
CA LEU A 228 -7.35 18.82 13.18
C LEU A 228 -8.22 20.08 13.13
N ALA A 229 -8.97 20.37 14.19
CA ALA A 229 -10.08 21.32 14.16
C ALA A 229 -10.03 22.41 15.25
N SER A 230 -9.04 22.39 16.13
CA SER A 230 -8.84 23.43 17.14
C SER A 230 -7.34 23.69 17.41
N GLN A 231 -7.04 24.78 18.11
CA GLN A 231 -5.67 25.07 18.58
C GLN A 231 -5.16 24.02 19.57
N ASP A 232 -6.07 23.35 20.28
CA ASP A 232 -5.81 22.22 21.18
C ASP A 232 -5.79 20.87 20.47
N TRP A 233 -5.78 20.88 19.13
CA TRP A 233 -5.62 19.71 18.28
C TRP A 233 -6.78 18.71 18.39
N ALA A 234 -7.99 19.19 18.69
CA ALA A 234 -9.20 18.40 18.59
C ALA A 234 -9.29 17.76 17.20
N GLN A 235 -9.64 16.47 17.15
CA GLN A 235 -9.71 15.72 15.89
C GLN A 235 -11.17 15.54 15.47
N ALA A 236 -11.56 16.13 14.35
CA ALA A 236 -12.89 15.89 13.75
C ALA A 236 -12.97 14.50 13.11
N MET A 237 -11.85 13.98 12.62
CA MET A 237 -11.74 12.66 12.01
C MET A 237 -10.31 12.14 12.11
N ILE A 238 -10.18 10.82 12.23
CA ILE A 238 -8.92 10.09 12.12
C ILE A 238 -9.10 8.88 11.20
N ALA A 239 -8.21 8.73 10.23
CA ALA A 239 -8.08 7.54 9.41
C ALA A 239 -6.82 6.78 9.86
N HIS A 240 -6.96 5.85 10.80
CA HIS A 240 -5.82 5.07 11.32
C HIS A 240 -5.40 3.98 10.35
N VAL A 241 -4.10 3.89 10.07
CA VAL A 241 -3.44 2.75 9.45
C VAL A 241 -2.42 2.22 10.45
N TRP A 242 -2.78 1.17 11.19
CA TRP A 242 -2.08 0.74 12.40
C TRP A 242 -2.17 -0.78 12.57
N SER A 243 -1.56 -1.35 13.61
CA SER A 243 -1.71 -2.77 13.94
C SER A 243 -1.86 -2.96 15.43
N PRO A 244 -2.88 -3.66 15.92
CA PRO A 244 -2.90 -4.06 17.32
C PRO A 244 -1.74 -5.04 17.64
N ASP A 245 -1.50 -5.24 18.93
CA ASP A 245 -0.63 -6.30 19.45
C ASP A 245 -1.37 -7.65 19.43
N ASP A 246 -1.92 -7.99 18.27
CA ASP A 246 -2.76 -9.17 18.06
C ASP A 246 -2.06 -10.19 17.13
N PRO A 247 -2.57 -11.44 17.05
CA PRO A 247 -1.91 -12.50 16.30
C PRO A 247 -2.25 -12.49 14.80
N LEU A 248 -3.00 -11.50 14.29
CA LEU A 248 -3.40 -11.47 12.88
C LEU A 248 -2.28 -10.98 11.96
N ASP A 249 -1.28 -10.29 12.51
CA ASP A 249 -0.13 -9.76 11.77
C ASP A 249 -0.49 -8.87 10.57
N ASN A 250 -1.72 -8.35 10.52
CA ASN A 250 -2.24 -7.53 9.43
C ASN A 250 -2.20 -6.03 9.76
N LEU A 251 -2.19 -5.21 8.72
CA LEU A 251 -2.35 -3.76 8.83
C LEU A 251 -3.83 -3.37 8.82
N TRP A 252 -4.28 -2.66 9.85
CA TRP A 252 -5.66 -2.29 10.08
C TRP A 252 -5.99 -0.90 9.54
N LEU A 253 -7.16 -0.77 8.93
CA LEU A 253 -7.86 0.49 8.72
C LEU A 253 -8.93 0.66 9.79
N GLU A 254 -8.77 1.68 10.64
CA GLU A 254 -9.75 1.97 11.69
C GLU A 254 -10.14 3.46 11.71
N PRO A 255 -11.22 3.83 11.01
CA PRO A 255 -11.74 5.19 11.01
C PRO A 255 -12.37 5.57 12.36
N ALA A 256 -12.08 6.78 12.83
CA ALA A 256 -12.74 7.39 13.97
C ALA A 256 -13.33 8.76 13.59
N SER A 257 -14.48 9.08 14.17
CA SER A 257 -15.17 10.36 14.05
C SER A 257 -15.14 11.09 15.38
N GLY A 258 -14.71 12.35 15.39
CA GLY A 258 -14.89 13.26 16.53
C GLY A 258 -16.05 14.21 16.33
N VAL A 259 -17.00 13.88 15.45
CA VAL A 259 -18.09 14.76 15.03
C VAL A 259 -19.43 14.06 15.21
N GLY A 260 -20.36 14.72 15.89
CA GLY A 260 -21.73 14.23 16.01
C GLY A 260 -22.52 14.39 14.70
N PHE A 261 -23.62 13.65 14.54
CA PHE A 261 -24.44 13.62 13.31
C PHE A 261 -24.83 15.00 12.73
N ARG A 262 -25.03 16.01 13.61
CA ARG A 262 -25.37 17.39 13.19
C ARG A 262 -24.17 18.23 12.72
N GLY A 263 -22.96 17.65 12.67
CA GLY A 263 -21.73 18.38 12.33
C GLY A 263 -21.11 19.15 13.49
N ARG A 264 -21.48 18.85 14.74
CA ARG A 264 -20.87 19.43 15.94
C ARG A 264 -19.59 18.67 16.27
N LEU A 265 -18.47 19.39 16.41
CA LEU A 265 -17.24 18.82 16.94
C LEU A 265 -17.47 18.39 18.40
N LEU A 266 -17.11 17.16 18.73
CA LEU A 266 -17.26 16.57 20.07
C LEU A 266 -15.93 16.45 20.80
N THR A 267 -14.83 16.29 20.07
CA THR A 267 -13.49 16.24 20.62
C THR A 267 -13.04 17.64 21.03
N GLU A 268 -12.31 17.72 22.15
CA GLU A 268 -11.82 19.00 22.67
C GLU A 268 -10.30 19.14 22.50
N TYR A 269 -9.57 18.03 22.55
CA TYR A 269 -8.10 18.00 22.47
C TYR A 269 -7.59 16.77 21.70
N TYR A 270 -6.27 16.72 21.51
CA TYR A 270 -5.61 15.60 20.82
C TYR A 270 -5.84 14.24 21.48
N ASN A 271 -6.24 13.24 20.70
CA ASN A 271 -6.55 11.89 21.14
C ASN A 271 -7.59 11.86 22.28
N ASP A 272 -8.61 12.70 22.20
CA ASP A 272 -9.76 12.67 23.09
C ASP A 272 -10.65 11.42 22.80
N PHE A 273 -10.12 10.24 23.13
CA PHE A 273 -10.72 8.94 22.82
C PHE A 273 -12.11 8.76 23.42
N ALA A 274 -12.43 9.44 24.52
CA ALA A 274 -13.76 9.39 25.12
C ALA A 274 -14.84 10.04 24.24
N ASN A 275 -14.45 10.97 23.36
CA ASN A 275 -15.33 11.66 22.42
C ASN A 275 -15.12 11.24 20.96
N LEU A 276 -14.34 10.18 20.71
CA LEU A 276 -14.17 9.57 19.41
C LEU A 276 -15.11 8.37 19.25
N ASP A 277 -15.86 8.36 18.15
CA ASP A 277 -16.68 7.23 17.72
C ASP A 277 -15.93 6.44 16.64
N PHE A 278 -15.64 5.16 16.88
CA PHE A 278 -14.94 4.29 15.93
C PHE A 278 -15.95 3.66 14.97
N VAL A 279 -15.97 4.11 13.72
CA VAL A 279 -17.08 3.90 12.77
C VAL A 279 -16.85 2.73 11.81
N GLY A 280 -16.08 1.73 12.24
CA GLY A 280 -15.80 0.52 11.50
C GLY A 280 -14.33 0.10 11.60
N ARG A 281 -14.04 -1.11 11.12
CA ARG A 281 -12.67 -1.62 10.98
C ARG A 281 -12.58 -2.65 9.87
N THR A 282 -11.43 -2.74 9.23
CA THR A 282 -11.03 -3.80 8.31
C THR A 282 -9.51 -3.90 8.33
N TRP A 283 -8.93 -4.96 7.79
CA TRP A 283 -7.48 -5.13 7.75
C TRP A 283 -7.02 -5.63 6.38
N SER A 284 -5.71 -5.53 6.13
CA SER A 284 -5.08 -6.08 4.93
C SER A 284 -5.26 -7.59 4.85
N LYS A 285 -5.29 -8.14 3.63
CA LYS A 285 -5.22 -9.59 3.41
C LYS A 285 -3.79 -10.07 3.63
N THR A 286 -2.81 -9.25 3.26
CA THR A 286 -1.39 -9.51 3.48
C THR A 286 -1.03 -9.38 4.98
N PRO A 287 -0.53 -10.44 5.64
CA PRO A 287 -0.08 -10.42 7.04
C PRO A 287 1.37 -9.90 7.14
N LEU A 288 1.51 -8.57 7.02
CA LEU A 288 2.80 -7.88 6.87
C LEU A 288 3.84 -8.19 7.97
N PHE A 289 3.41 -8.64 9.13
CA PHE A 289 4.26 -8.82 10.31
C PHE A 289 4.59 -10.29 10.63
N ASP A 290 4.10 -11.24 9.82
CA ASP A 290 4.43 -12.65 10.01
C ASP A 290 5.87 -12.98 9.58
N SER A 291 6.31 -14.20 9.87
CA SER A 291 7.68 -14.65 9.57
C SER A 291 8.01 -14.74 8.08
N GLU A 292 7.02 -14.80 7.19
CA GLU A 292 7.20 -14.86 5.74
C GLU A 292 7.39 -13.47 5.11
N HIS A 293 6.79 -12.44 5.72
CA HIS A 293 6.71 -11.08 5.21
C HIS A 293 7.74 -10.12 5.83
N ILE A 294 8.14 -10.31 7.10
CA ILE A 294 9.18 -9.49 7.73
C ILE A 294 10.53 -9.58 6.98
N GLY A 295 11.35 -8.54 7.11
CA GLY A 295 12.61 -8.41 6.37
C GLY A 295 12.45 -7.94 4.92
N ARG A 296 11.23 -7.74 4.43
CA ARG A 296 10.92 -7.28 3.07
C ARG A 296 10.31 -5.88 3.06
N TRP A 297 10.49 -5.18 1.96
CA TRP A 297 9.87 -3.88 1.72
C TRP A 297 8.48 -4.03 1.12
N TYR A 298 7.56 -3.20 1.61
CA TYR A 298 6.20 -3.07 1.09
C TYR A 298 5.89 -1.60 0.83
N CYS A 299 5.38 -1.30 -0.36
CA CYS A 299 4.78 -0.02 -0.65
C CYS A 299 3.34 -0.04 -0.12
N VAL A 300 3.10 0.71 0.95
CA VAL A 300 1.78 0.83 1.57
C VAL A 300 1.21 2.18 1.16
N GLU A 301 0.05 2.16 0.51
CA GLU A 301 -0.67 3.38 0.18
C GLU A 301 -2.11 3.28 0.65
N ALA A 302 -2.58 4.32 1.34
CA ALA A 302 -3.94 4.43 1.82
C ALA A 302 -4.61 5.68 1.26
N ARG A 303 -5.94 5.66 1.20
CA ARG A 303 -6.77 6.79 0.79
C ARG A 303 -7.84 7.06 1.81
N ALA A 304 -7.99 8.32 2.22
CA ALA A 304 -9.12 8.77 3.02
C ALA A 304 -9.95 9.76 2.20
N ARG A 305 -11.21 9.39 1.96
CA ARG A 305 -12.20 10.26 1.34
C ARG A 305 -13.28 10.62 2.36
N LEU A 306 -13.34 11.89 2.71
CA LEU A 306 -14.39 12.45 3.55
C LEU A 306 -15.76 12.28 2.89
N ASN A 307 -16.79 12.11 3.71
CA ASN A 307 -18.14 12.12 3.20
C ASN A 307 -18.58 13.53 2.79
N ASP A 308 -19.55 13.59 1.89
CA ASP A 308 -20.30 14.81 1.63
C ASP A 308 -21.15 15.16 2.88
N PRO A 309 -21.39 16.44 3.17
CA PRO A 309 -22.10 16.84 4.37
C PRO A 309 -23.47 16.16 4.52
N GLY A 310 -23.63 15.40 5.61
CA GLY A 310 -24.86 14.67 5.93
C GLY A 310 -25.08 13.38 5.13
N ARG A 311 -24.09 12.90 4.38
CA ARG A 311 -24.14 11.66 3.59
C ARG A 311 -23.20 10.62 4.19
N GLY A 312 -23.53 9.34 4.01
CA GLY A 312 -22.62 8.21 4.30
C GLY A 312 -22.01 7.71 3.00
N ASN A 313 -21.12 8.50 2.38
CA ASN A 313 -20.47 8.16 1.11
C ASN A 313 -18.94 8.35 1.14
N GLY A 314 -18.38 8.52 2.33
CA GLY A 314 -16.93 8.49 2.54
C GLY A 314 -16.37 7.09 2.33
N ALA A 315 -15.05 7.02 2.17
CA ALA A 315 -14.33 5.77 1.96
C ALA A 315 -12.95 5.81 2.61
N PHE A 316 -12.48 4.64 3.03
CA PHE A 316 -11.12 4.42 3.51
C PHE A 316 -10.58 3.15 2.86
N GLU A 317 -9.50 3.27 2.11
CA GLU A 317 -8.97 2.20 1.25
C GLU A 317 -7.49 1.99 1.48
N LEU A 318 -7.02 0.75 1.34
CA LEU A 318 -5.64 0.33 1.52
C LEU A 318 -5.17 -0.48 0.31
N TRP A 319 -3.96 -0.19 -0.13
CA TRP A 319 -3.22 -1.00 -1.08
C TRP A 319 -1.84 -1.34 -0.53
N ILE A 320 -1.38 -2.55 -0.82
CA ILE A 320 -0.02 -3.01 -0.58
C ILE A 320 0.56 -3.49 -1.91
N ASN A 321 1.69 -2.92 -2.34
CA ASN A 321 2.31 -3.19 -3.64
C ASN A 321 1.28 -3.08 -4.80
N ASP A 322 0.55 -1.97 -4.83
CA ASP A 322 -0.53 -1.65 -5.77
C ASP A 322 -1.73 -2.61 -5.80
N ARG A 323 -1.79 -3.59 -4.89
CA ARG A 323 -2.94 -4.51 -4.78
C ARG A 323 -3.97 -3.97 -3.80
N PRO A 324 -5.27 -3.97 -4.13
CA PRO A 324 -6.31 -3.64 -3.17
C PRO A 324 -6.37 -4.66 -2.03
N GLU A 325 -6.16 -4.19 -0.81
CA GLU A 325 -6.02 -5.01 0.38
C GLU A 325 -7.24 -4.91 1.29
N ALA A 326 -7.69 -3.69 1.58
CA ALA A 326 -8.79 -3.45 2.50
C ALA A 326 -9.60 -2.22 2.07
N ARG A 327 -10.91 -2.22 2.35
CA ARG A 327 -11.78 -1.09 2.05
C ARG A 327 -12.97 -1.02 2.99
N LEU A 328 -13.20 0.17 3.52
CA LEU A 328 -14.47 0.61 4.11
C LEU A 328 -15.11 1.65 3.18
N SER A 329 -16.42 1.53 2.98
CA SER A 329 -17.20 2.46 2.18
C SER A 329 -18.51 2.79 2.86
N GLY A 330 -19.14 3.88 2.45
CA GLY A 330 -20.38 4.34 3.08
C GLY A 330 -20.14 5.10 4.39
N LEU A 331 -18.91 5.53 4.65
CA LEU A 331 -18.54 6.20 5.90
C LEU A 331 -19.22 7.57 6.01
N GLY A 332 -19.71 7.91 7.20
CA GLY A 332 -20.28 9.22 7.55
C GLY A 332 -19.47 9.97 8.62
N TRP A 333 -18.17 9.66 8.73
CA TRP A 333 -17.25 10.08 9.81
C TRP A 333 -17.06 11.60 10.01
N MET A 334 -17.62 12.46 9.16
CA MET A 334 -17.62 13.92 9.33
C MET A 334 -19.02 14.48 9.54
N GLY A 335 -20.09 13.67 9.56
CA GLY A 335 -21.47 14.17 9.66
C GLY A 335 -21.72 15.32 8.67
N ARG A 336 -22.09 16.51 9.18
CA ARG A 336 -22.24 17.77 8.41
C ARG A 336 -21.07 18.75 8.56
N PHE A 337 -19.99 18.36 9.24
CA PHE A 337 -18.85 19.24 9.51
C PHE A 337 -18.06 19.56 8.24
N THR A 338 -17.79 20.85 8.05
CA THR A 338 -17.12 21.38 6.85
C THR A 338 -16.04 22.41 7.15
N GLU A 339 -15.81 22.74 8.42
CA GLU A 339 -14.89 23.82 8.78
C GLU A 339 -13.44 23.53 8.37
N TYR A 340 -13.03 22.26 8.53
CA TYR A 340 -11.75 21.74 8.10
C TYR A 340 -11.93 20.49 7.23
N GLY A 341 -10.94 20.27 6.37
CA GLY A 341 -10.76 19.02 5.63
C GLY A 341 -9.72 18.15 6.32
N ILE A 342 -9.21 17.15 5.60
CA ILE A 342 -8.02 16.43 6.01
C ILE A 342 -6.84 17.40 5.90
N ASN A 343 -6.10 17.58 7.00
CA ASN A 343 -5.06 18.60 7.10
C ASN A 343 -3.78 18.09 7.79
N ALA A 344 -3.69 16.78 8.03
CA ALA A 344 -2.50 16.17 8.58
C ALA A 344 -2.38 14.70 8.13
N VAL A 345 -1.15 14.27 7.84
CA VAL A 345 -0.77 12.86 7.75
C VAL A 345 0.49 12.65 8.57
N TYR A 346 0.42 11.75 9.54
CA TYR A 346 1.50 11.46 10.47
C TYR A 346 2.06 10.06 10.22
N ILE A 347 3.39 9.93 10.28
CA ILE A 347 4.11 8.68 10.49
C ILE A 347 4.54 8.67 11.96
N GLU A 348 4.17 7.62 12.69
CA GLU A 348 4.42 7.55 14.14
C GLU A 348 4.90 6.16 14.52
N ASN A 349 5.83 6.09 15.46
CA ASN A 349 6.39 4.86 16.01
C ASN A 349 6.06 4.77 17.49
N TYR A 350 4.77 4.64 17.80
CA TYR A 350 4.27 4.53 19.16
C TYR A 350 3.64 3.16 19.39
N TRP A 351 4.15 2.45 20.38
CA TRP A 351 3.81 1.08 20.74
C TRP A 351 3.31 1.03 22.18
N ASN A 352 1.99 0.84 22.36
CA ASN A 352 1.30 0.92 23.64
C ASN A 352 1.90 -0.02 24.70
N SER A 353 2.20 -1.27 24.35
CA SER A 353 2.81 -2.25 25.28
C SER A 353 4.33 -2.12 25.40
N GLY A 354 4.96 -1.31 24.56
CA GLY A 354 6.41 -1.29 24.37
C GLY A 354 6.92 -2.48 23.55
N SER A 355 8.07 -2.30 22.90
CA SER A 355 8.66 -3.35 22.08
C SER A 355 9.11 -4.56 22.92
N PRO A 356 8.78 -5.80 22.53
CA PRO A 356 9.16 -7.01 23.29
C PRO A 356 10.67 -7.31 23.25
N GLN A 357 11.40 -6.76 22.28
CA GLN A 357 12.84 -6.94 22.10
C GLN A 357 13.43 -5.74 21.36
N PRO A 358 14.77 -5.61 21.27
CA PRO A 358 15.39 -4.63 20.39
C PRO A 358 15.11 -4.96 18.93
N GLN A 359 14.52 -4.03 18.17
CA GLN A 359 14.16 -4.25 16.77
C GLN A 359 13.92 -2.95 16.01
N ASP A 360 13.98 -3.03 14.68
CA ASP A 360 13.91 -1.86 13.81
C ASP A 360 12.70 -1.91 12.88
N ARG A 361 12.14 -0.72 12.64
CA ARG A 361 11.21 -0.44 11.54
C ARG A 361 11.82 0.60 10.62
N TYR A 362 11.69 0.40 9.32
CA TYR A 362 12.29 1.26 8.30
C TYR A 362 11.20 1.88 7.44
N PHE A 363 11.40 3.14 7.04
CA PHE A 363 10.52 3.88 6.14
C PHE A 363 11.28 4.51 5.00
N ASP A 364 10.63 4.60 3.85
CA ASP A 364 11.12 5.33 2.67
C ASP A 364 9.95 5.89 1.83
N ASN A 365 10.22 6.77 0.87
CA ASN A 365 9.28 7.29 -0.14
C ASN A 365 7.93 7.76 0.43
N PHE A 366 7.95 8.66 1.41
CA PHE A 366 6.74 9.20 2.02
C PHE A 366 6.13 10.31 1.16
N VAL A 367 4.94 10.07 0.60
CA VAL A 367 4.23 11.00 -0.29
C VAL A 367 2.78 11.18 0.13
N ILE A 368 2.27 12.40 -0.01
CA ILE A 368 0.85 12.73 0.17
C ILE A 368 0.37 13.39 -1.13
N SER A 369 -0.80 13.00 -1.62
CA SER A 369 -1.31 13.38 -2.93
C SER A 369 -2.83 13.50 -2.96
N THR A 370 -3.35 14.28 -3.90
CA THR A 370 -4.78 14.36 -4.23
C THR A 370 -5.24 13.29 -5.23
N GLU A 371 -4.30 12.55 -5.82
CA GLU A 371 -4.54 11.42 -6.72
C GLU A 371 -3.75 10.19 -6.26
N ARG A 372 -4.18 8.98 -6.66
CA ARG A 372 -3.46 7.71 -6.43
C ARG A 372 -2.00 7.85 -6.86
N ILE A 373 -1.05 7.59 -5.97
CA ILE A 373 0.38 7.77 -6.26
C ILE A 373 0.98 6.51 -6.90
N GLY A 374 0.58 5.33 -6.41
CA GLY A 374 1.09 4.04 -6.85
C GLY A 374 2.47 3.69 -6.26
N CYS A 375 2.95 2.49 -6.57
CA CYS A 375 4.23 2.00 -6.08
C CYS A 375 5.37 2.12 -7.10
N ARG A 376 5.13 2.74 -8.26
CA ARG A 376 6.07 2.83 -9.39
C ARG A 376 6.64 4.23 -9.59
#